data_AF-A0A249NSJ4-F1
#
_entry.id   AF-A0A249NSJ4-F1
#
_cell.length_a   1.000
_cell.length_b   1.000
_cell.length_c   1.000
_cell.angle_alpha   90.00
_cell.angle_beta   90.00
_cell.angle_gamma   90.00
#
_symmetry.space_group_name_H-M   'P 1'
#
loop_
_entity.id
_entity.type
_entity.pdbx_description
1 polymer ?
#
loop_
_entity_poly.entity_id
_entity_poly.type
_entity_poly.pdbx_seq_one_letter_code
_entity_poly.pdbx_strand_id
1 'polypeptide(L)'
;MGTAVKFEGANMLLRAPEGSENVNDMHTFTNGMCSVSCWELSAEELAEINRSGRIFLSVFSGRTQPPVYVGDEASVRAIVVDFGGVWRRG
;
A
#
# COMPACT_ATOMS: atom_id res chain seq x y z
N MET A 1 -5.39 -0.85 -7.71
CA MET A 1 -4.56 -0.64 -6.50
C MET A 1 -4.89 -1.74 -5.53
N GLY A 2 -3.87 -2.30 -4.86
CA GLY A 2 -4.10 -3.33 -3.87
C GLY A 2 -5.04 -2.84 -2.77
N THR A 3 -5.98 -3.70 -2.38
CA THR A 3 -6.79 -3.50 -1.17
C THR A 3 -6.12 -4.23 -0.02
N ALA A 4 -5.90 -3.54 1.11
CA ALA A 4 -5.40 -4.20 2.31
C ALA A 4 -6.47 -5.16 2.84
N VAL A 5 -6.09 -6.42 3.05
CA VAL A 5 -7.00 -7.49 3.50
C VAL A 5 -6.53 -8.10 4.81
N LYS A 6 -7.49 -8.58 5.61
CA LYS A 6 -7.17 -9.37 6.80
C LYS A 6 -6.61 -10.73 6.38
N PHE A 7 -5.51 -11.14 7.01
CA PHE A 7 -4.90 -12.45 6.83
C PHE A 7 -4.81 -13.20 8.18
N GLU A 8 -4.69 -14.52 8.10
CA GLU A 8 -4.47 -15.35 9.28
C GLU A 8 -3.11 -15.02 9.92
N GLY A 9 -3.12 -14.62 11.19
CA GLY A 9 -1.93 -14.18 11.91
C GLY A 9 -1.79 -12.66 12.09
N ALA A 10 -2.66 -11.85 11.48
CA ALA A 10 -2.73 -10.42 11.81
C ALA A 10 -3.09 -10.24 13.30
N ASN A 11 -2.32 -9.40 14.00
CA ASN A 11 -2.48 -9.15 15.45
C ASN A 11 -2.73 -7.68 15.79
N MET A 12 -2.83 -6.80 14.78
CA MET A 12 -3.05 -5.37 14.95
C MET A 12 -3.95 -4.82 13.84
N LEU A 13 -4.77 -3.84 14.21
CA LEU A 13 -5.56 -3.03 13.28
C LEU A 13 -5.07 -1.60 13.35
N LEU A 14 -4.52 -1.11 12.25
CA LEU A 14 -4.17 0.30 12.08
C LEU A 14 -5.41 1.01 11.55
N ARG A 15 -5.98 1.91 12.36
CA ARG A 15 -7.17 2.67 12.00
C ARG A 15 -6.79 3.80 11.06
N ALA A 16 -7.63 4.03 10.06
CA ALA A 16 -7.58 5.26 9.29
C ALA A 16 -7.77 6.46 10.24
N PRO A 17 -7.08 7.59 9.98
CA PRO A 17 -7.32 8.83 10.73
C PRO A 17 -8.80 9.23 10.65
N GLU A 18 -9.34 9.72 11.76
CA GLU A 18 -10.72 10.21 11.81
C GLU A 18 -10.96 11.32 10.77
N GLY A 19 -12.04 11.20 10.00
CA GLY A 19 -12.40 12.15 8.94
C GLY A 19 -11.64 11.96 7.62
N SER A 20 -10.74 10.98 7.50
CA SER A 20 -10.13 10.63 6.21
C SER A 20 -11.08 9.75 5.39
N GLU A 21 -11.40 10.19 4.17
CA GLU A 21 -12.25 9.44 3.24
C GLU A 21 -11.44 8.57 2.25
N ASN A 22 -10.12 8.79 2.19
CA ASN A 22 -9.22 8.20 1.20
C ASN A 22 -8.19 7.24 1.80
N VAL A 23 -8.31 6.92 3.09
CA VAL A 23 -7.45 5.97 3.79
C VAL A 23 -8.33 4.90 4.41
N ASN A 24 -8.00 3.64 4.17
CA ASN A 24 -8.69 2.51 4.76
C ASN A 24 -7.96 1.98 5.99
N ASP A 25 -8.71 1.35 6.89
CA ASP A 25 -8.14 0.54 7.96
C ASP A 25 -7.23 -0.57 7.38
N MET A 26 -6.13 -0.88 8.06
CA MET A 26 -5.17 -1.89 7.61
C MET A 26 -4.89 -2.91 8.71
N HIS A 27 -5.23 -4.17 8.43
CA HIS A 27 -4.81 -5.31 9.25
C HIS A 27 -3.31 -5.58 9.04
N THR A 28 -2.58 -5.68 10.14
CA THR A 28 -1.15 -5.97 10.11
C THR A 28 -0.77 -6.99 11.20
N PHE A 29 0.30 -7.71 10.96
CA PHE A 29 1.08 -8.34 12.02
C PHE A 29 2.18 -7.36 12.46
N THR A 30 2.41 -7.22 13.76
CA THR A 30 3.61 -6.59 14.29
C THR A 30 4.21 -7.36 15.45
N ASN A 31 5.54 -7.33 15.53
CA ASN A 31 6.32 -7.79 16.68
C ASN A 31 7.09 -6.64 17.34
N GLY A 32 6.73 -5.39 17.05
CA GLY A 32 7.44 -4.19 17.52
C GLY A 32 8.65 -3.78 16.68
N MET A 33 9.15 -4.65 15.80
CA MET A 33 10.29 -4.38 14.90
C MET A 33 9.88 -4.37 13.42
N CYS A 34 8.92 -5.22 13.04
CA CYS A 34 8.41 -5.34 11.69
C CYS A 34 6.89 -5.16 11.69
N SER A 35 6.35 -4.60 10.60
CA SER A 35 4.91 -4.53 10.32
C SER A 35 4.66 -5.21 8.98
N VAL A 36 3.74 -6.17 8.93
CA VAL A 36 3.44 -6.98 7.74
C VAL A 36 1.95 -6.89 7.44
N SER A 37 1.61 -6.29 6.30
CA SER A 37 0.25 -6.24 5.76
C SER A 37 0.10 -7.12 4.52
N CYS A 38 -1.12 -7.61 4.29
CA CYS A 38 -1.48 -8.42 3.12
C CYS A 38 -2.37 -7.60 2.18
N TRP A 39 -2.15 -7.77 0.88
CA TRP A 39 -2.81 -6.98 -0.16
C TRP A 39 -3.39 -7.90 -1.21
N GLU A 40 -4.67 -7.70 -1.51
CA GLU A 40 -5.35 -8.32 -2.64
C GLU A 40 -5.33 -7.35 -3.82
N LEU A 41 -4.89 -7.83 -4.98
CA LEU A 41 -4.72 -7.05 -6.21
C LEU A 41 -5.82 -7.39 -7.21
N SER A 42 -6.22 -6.43 -8.04
CA SER A 42 -7.17 -6.70 -9.12
C SER A 42 -6.56 -7.64 -10.17
N ALA A 43 -7.41 -8.26 -11.00
CA ALA A 43 -6.94 -9.12 -12.09
C ALA A 43 -6.05 -8.36 -13.08
N GLU A 44 -6.38 -7.09 -13.36
CA GLU A 44 -5.62 -6.21 -14.24
C GLU A 44 -4.24 -5.89 -13.64
N GLU A 45 -4.16 -5.60 -12.34
CA GLU A 45 -2.90 -5.37 -11.65
C GLU A 45 -2.03 -6.61 -11.61
N LEU A 46 -2.63 -7.77 -11.30
CA LEU A 46 -1.94 -9.05 -11.33
C LEU A 46 -1.39 -9.34 -12.73
N ALA A 47 -2.15 -9.04 -13.79
CA ALA A 47 -1.67 -9.20 -15.16
C ALA A 47 -0.45 -8.31 -15.47
N GLU A 48 -0.47 -7.04 -15.05
CA GLU A 48 0.64 -6.11 -15.23
C GLU A 48 1.87 -6.48 -14.39
N ILE A 49 1.66 -6.91 -13.14
CA ILE A 49 2.73 -7.41 -12.27
C ILE A 49 3.34 -8.69 -12.83
N ASN A 50 2.53 -9.62 -13.33
CA ASN A 50 3.02 -10.84 -13.99
C ASN A 50 3.81 -10.52 -15.27
N ARG A 51 3.37 -9.53 -16.04
CA ARG A 51 4.06 -9.08 -17.26
C ARG A 51 5.41 -8.41 -16.96
N SER A 52 5.45 -7.56 -15.93
CA SER A 52 6.62 -6.74 -15.60
C SER A 52 7.58 -7.39 -14.61
N GLY A 53 7.10 -8.36 -13.81
CA GLY A 53 7.81 -8.96 -12.69
C GLY A 53 8.04 -8.00 -11.52
N ARG A 54 7.29 -6.90 -11.44
CA ARG A 54 7.56 -5.78 -10.51
C ARG A 54 6.33 -5.43 -9.69
N ILE A 55 6.57 -5.11 -8.42
CA ILE A 55 5.59 -4.55 -7.50
C ILE A 55 6.16 -3.23 -7.00
N PHE A 56 5.30 -2.22 -6.86
CA PHE A 56 5.66 -0.93 -6.28
C PHE A 56 5.01 -0.79 -4.92
N LEU A 57 5.80 -0.36 -3.94
CA LEU A 57 5.39 -0.08 -2.56
C LEU A 57 5.74 1.37 -2.28
N SER A 58 4.76 2.16 -1.84
CA SER A 58 4.97 3.49 -1.30
C SER A 58 4.56 3.52 0.16
N VAL A 59 5.41 4.11 0.99
CA VAL A 59 5.10 4.43 2.39
C VAL A 59 5.12 5.95 2.50
N PHE A 60 3.97 6.54 2.80
CA PHE A 60 3.82 7.99 2.87
C PHE A 60 4.41 8.53 4.16
N SER A 61 5.74 8.64 4.23
CA SER A 61 6.49 8.96 5.45
C SER A 61 5.93 10.18 6.20
N GLY A 62 5.42 9.92 7.41
CA GLY A 62 4.96 10.92 8.40
C GLY A 62 5.60 10.66 9.78
N ARG A 63 5.06 11.26 10.85
CA ARG A 63 5.57 11.08 12.23
C ARG A 63 5.08 9.78 12.91
N THR A 64 4.02 9.16 12.40
CA THR A 64 3.40 7.91 12.90
C THR A 64 3.46 6.80 11.84
N GLN A 65 2.88 5.62 12.11
CA GLN A 65 2.74 4.55 11.11
C GLN A 65 2.05 5.13 9.86
N PRO A 66 2.76 5.26 8.73
CA PRO A 66 2.28 6.09 7.63
C PRO A 66 1.38 5.29 6.68
N PRO A 67 0.48 5.95 5.92
CA PRO A 67 -0.28 5.30 4.87
C PRO A 67 0.62 4.51 3.91
N VAL A 68 0.18 3.32 3.52
CA VAL A 68 0.91 2.42 2.63
C VAL A 68 0.10 2.21 1.36
N TYR A 69 0.77 2.16 0.22
CA TYR A 69 0.18 1.86 -1.08
C TYR A 69 0.97 0.74 -1.77
N VAL A 70 0.27 -0.24 -2.33
CA VAL A 70 0.85 -1.36 -3.08
C VAL A 70 0.11 -1.53 -4.40
N GLY A 71 0.85 -1.75 -5.49
CA GLY A 71 0.27 -2.02 -6.81
C GLY A 71 1.31 -2.06 -7.92
N ASP A 72 0.84 -1.96 -9.16
CA ASP A 72 1.70 -1.74 -10.32
C ASP A 72 2.31 -0.32 -10.34
N GLU A 73 3.26 -0.07 -11.25
CA GLU A 73 3.94 1.22 -11.35
C GLU A 73 2.98 2.38 -11.61
N ALA A 74 2.04 2.23 -12.54
CA ALA A 74 1.14 3.30 -12.94
C ALA A 74 0.19 3.66 -11.80
N SER A 75 -0.37 2.65 -11.12
CA SER A 75 -1.25 2.83 -9.97
C SER A 75 -0.56 3.57 -8.82
N VAL A 76 0.64 3.12 -8.40
CA VAL A 76 1.35 3.77 -7.29
C VAL A 76 1.82 5.17 -7.67
N ARG A 77 2.28 5.36 -8.91
CA ARG A 77 2.70 6.67 -9.40
C ARG A 77 1.57 7.69 -9.44
N ALA A 78 0.37 7.26 -9.81
CA ALA A 78 -0.81 8.12 -9.86
C ALA A 78 -1.20 8.69 -8.49
N ILE A 79 -0.90 7.97 -7.41
CA ILE A 79 -1.09 8.48 -6.04
C ILE A 79 0.07 9.38 -5.64
N VAL A 80 1.32 8.96 -5.86
CA VAL A 80 2.49 9.70 -5.37
C VAL A 80 2.61 11.11 -5.98
N VAL A 81 2.11 11.31 -7.21
CA VAL A 81 2.12 12.63 -7.87
C VAL A 81 1.31 13.68 -7.13
N ASP A 82 0.23 13.28 -6.44
CA ASP A 82 -0.60 14.20 -5.65
C ASP A 82 0.17 14.77 -4.44
N PHE A 83 1.26 14.11 -4.05
CA PHE A 83 2.10 14.48 -2.91
C PHE A 83 3.46 15.06 -3.31
N GLY A 84 3.72 15.25 -4.62
CA GLY A 84 4.92 15.92 -5.12
C GLY A 84 5.54 15.25 -6.34
N GLY A 85 6.88 15.31 -6.42
CA GLY A 85 7.63 14.77 -7.55
C GLY A 85 7.60 13.24 -7.60
N VAL A 86 7.54 12.70 -8.82
CA VAL A 86 7.61 11.26 -9.10
C VAL A 86 8.93 10.89 -9.79
N TRP A 87 9.35 9.63 -9.67
CA TRP A 87 10.61 9.14 -10.27
C TRP A 87 10.61 9.25 -11.80
N ARG A 88 11.79 9.24 -12.44
CA ARG A 88 11.88 9.16 -13.91
C ARG A 88 11.65 7.73 -14.37
N ARG A 89 10.98 7.55 -15.51
CA ARG A 89 10.92 6.27 -16.22
C ARG A 89 12.15 6.10 -17.09
N GLY A 90 12.63 4.86 -17.21
CA GLY A 90 13.65 4.45 -18.18
C GLY A 90 13.06 4.17 -19.55
#